data_AF-A0A673Y0T9-F1
#
_entry.id   AF-A0A673Y0T9-F1
#
_cell.length_a   1.000
_cell.length_b   1.000
_cell.length_c   1.000
_cell.angle_alpha   90.00
_cell.angle_beta   90.00
_cell.angle_gamma   90.00
#
_symmetry.space_group_name_H-M   'P 1'
#
loop_
_entity.id
_entity.type
_entity.pdbx_description
1 polymer ?
#
loop_
_entity_poly.entity_id
_entity_poly.type
_entity_poly.pdbx_seq_one_letter_code
_entity_poly.pdbx_strand_id
1 'polypeptide(L)'
;MASTLLSPMVDYYNDEEELDSVDEDDDRSFRGIDSEEDTEDASETDLAKHNEDDYVEIKEQALQPCSWRTLQEYQKRMKKLDQQYKERLRNADLFLQLETEQVERNHIKEKKAAVKEFDDKKVELKENLIADIWVQIMILL
;
A
#
# COMPACT_ATOMS: atom_id res chain seq x y z
N MET A 1 -31.35 21.09 -1.01
CA MET A 1 -29.97 21.06 -0.51
C MET A 1 -29.62 19.60 -0.20
N ALA A 2 -29.11 18.86 -1.18
CA ALA A 2 -28.61 17.51 -0.96
C ALA A 2 -27.09 17.62 -0.78
N SER A 3 -26.61 17.44 0.45
CA SER A 3 -25.18 17.45 0.73
C SER A 3 -24.59 16.08 0.38
N THR A 4 -23.85 16.09 -0.71
CA THR A 4 -22.98 15.03 -1.23
C THR A 4 -21.99 14.58 -0.16
N LEU A 5 -21.97 13.27 0.14
CA LEU A 5 -20.93 12.63 0.92
C LEU A 5 -19.61 12.70 0.14
N LEU A 6 -18.78 13.69 0.44
CA LEU A 6 -17.45 13.82 -0.13
C LEU A 6 -16.52 12.82 0.57
N SER A 7 -16.50 11.58 0.08
CA SER A 7 -15.38 10.67 0.37
C SER A 7 -14.11 11.23 -0.28
N PRO A 8 -12.93 11.15 0.36
CA PRO A 8 -11.68 11.44 -0.31
C PRO A 8 -11.47 10.40 -1.41
N MET A 9 -11.75 10.78 -2.65
CA MET A 9 -11.35 10.04 -3.83
C MET A 9 -9.83 10.12 -3.88
N VAL A 10 -9.16 9.06 -3.42
CA VAL A 10 -7.72 8.91 -3.58
C VAL A 10 -7.48 8.70 -5.07
N ASP A 11 -6.95 9.74 -5.70
CA ASP A 11 -6.61 9.80 -7.11
C ASP A 11 -5.51 8.77 -7.40
N TYR A 12 -5.93 7.61 -7.92
CA TYR A 12 -5.07 6.47 -8.23
C TYR A 12 -4.84 6.38 -9.74
N TYR A 13 -4.46 7.47 -10.39
CA TYR A 13 -3.90 7.42 -11.75
C TYR A 13 -2.90 8.56 -11.95
N ASN A 14 -1.61 8.24 -11.82
CA ASN A 14 -0.56 8.66 -12.75
C ASN A 14 0.78 8.10 -12.28
N ASP A 15 1.20 6.97 -12.86
CA ASP A 15 2.58 6.66 -13.24
C ASP A 15 2.53 5.32 -14.01
N GLU A 16 2.33 5.45 -15.31
CA GLU A 16 2.54 4.42 -16.32
C GLU A 16 4.03 4.02 -16.30
N GLU A 17 4.40 2.94 -15.57
CA GLU A 17 5.67 2.26 -15.84
C GLU A 17 5.48 1.30 -17.02
N GLU A 18 5.62 1.89 -18.20
CA GLU A 18 6.29 1.39 -19.41
C GLU A 18 6.63 -0.12 -19.40
N LEU A 19 5.78 -0.91 -20.05
CA LEU A 19 6.08 -2.26 -20.53
C LEU A 19 7.22 -2.17 -21.57
N ASP A 20 8.46 -2.44 -21.17
CA ASP A 20 9.56 -2.62 -22.11
C ASP A 20 9.48 -4.02 -22.75
N SER A 21 8.66 -4.13 -23.79
CA SER A 21 8.73 -5.23 -24.75
C SER A 21 9.82 -4.90 -25.77
N VAL A 22 11.03 -5.41 -25.54
CA VAL A 22 12.11 -5.36 -26.53
C VAL A 22 11.80 -6.36 -27.64
N ASP A 23 11.20 -5.86 -28.72
CA ASP A 23 11.34 -6.43 -30.07
C ASP A 23 12.74 -6.04 -30.57
N GLU A 24 13.66 -6.99 -30.65
CA GLU A 24 14.90 -6.82 -31.41
C GLU A 24 14.67 -7.37 -32.82
N ASP A 25 14.27 -6.44 -33.69
CA ASP A 25 14.22 -6.64 -35.13
C ASP A 25 15.60 -7.06 -35.67
N ASP A 26 15.49 -8.09 -36.48
CA ASP A 26 16.41 -8.66 -37.45
C ASP A 26 16.96 -7.58 -38.40
N ASP A 27 18.25 -7.26 -38.32
CA ASP A 27 18.99 -6.64 -39.44
C ASP A 27 20.51 -6.76 -39.25
N ARG A 28 21.04 -7.96 -39.54
CA ARG A 28 22.44 -8.13 -39.99
C ARG A 28 22.48 -8.75 -41.38
N SER A 29 22.13 -7.95 -42.38
CA SER A 29 22.57 -8.21 -43.75
C SER A 29 24.02 -7.75 -43.93
N PHE A 30 24.87 -8.69 -44.38
CA PHE A 30 26.10 -8.52 -45.20
C PHE A 30 27.27 -9.42 -44.75
N ARG A 31 27.27 -10.66 -45.24
CA ARG A 31 28.40 -11.19 -46.01
C ARG A 31 27.96 -12.46 -46.74
N GLY A 32 27.95 -12.39 -48.06
CA GLY A 32 27.92 -13.59 -48.89
C GLY A 32 29.12 -14.47 -48.57
N ILE A 33 28.84 -15.72 -48.26
CA ILE A 33 29.77 -16.83 -48.38
C ILE A 33 29.02 -17.89 -49.16
N ASP A 34 29.14 -17.83 -50.48
CA ASP A 34 29.01 -19.03 -51.30
C ASP A 34 30.27 -19.87 -51.01
N SER A 35 30.17 -20.80 -50.07
CA SER A 35 31.10 -21.92 -49.94
C SER A 35 30.27 -23.18 -49.74
N GLU A 36 30.05 -23.87 -50.85
CA GLU A 36 29.81 -25.30 -50.89
C GLU A 36 30.99 -26.00 -50.19
N GLU A 37 30.79 -26.55 -48.99
CA GLU A 37 31.68 -27.60 -48.49
C GLU A 37 30.88 -28.60 -47.65
N ASP A 38 30.63 -29.71 -48.33
CA ASP A 38 30.15 -30.99 -47.87
C ASP A 38 30.99 -31.51 -46.69
N THR A 39 30.44 -31.54 -45.49
CA THR A 39 30.91 -32.42 -44.40
C THR A 39 29.77 -32.68 -43.42
N GLU A 40 28.72 -33.32 -43.94
CA GLU A 40 27.97 -34.23 -43.10
C GLU A 40 28.88 -35.42 -42.76
N ASP A 41 28.87 -35.79 -41.48
CA ASP A 41 29.39 -37.05 -40.90
C ASP A 41 30.61 -36.90 -39.97
N ALA A 42 30.50 -37.60 -38.83
CA ALA A 42 31.53 -37.92 -37.84
C ALA A 42 31.82 -36.97 -36.65
N SER A 43 30.81 -36.60 -35.86
CA SER A 43 31.02 -36.44 -34.39
C SER A 43 29.86 -36.93 -33.53
N GLU A 44 29.33 -38.11 -33.83
CA GLU A 44 28.48 -38.89 -32.92
C GLU A 44 29.30 -40.04 -32.30
N THR A 45 30.43 -39.71 -31.67
CA THR A 45 31.29 -40.71 -31.00
C THR A 45 31.88 -40.14 -29.71
N ASP A 46 31.07 -40.04 -28.65
CA ASP A 46 31.46 -40.47 -27.26
C ASP A 46 30.33 -40.34 -26.20
N LEU A 47 29.04 -40.37 -26.58
CA LEU A 47 27.95 -40.23 -25.59
C LEU A 47 27.49 -41.55 -24.94
N ALA A 48 28.01 -42.69 -25.37
CA ALA A 48 27.54 -44.01 -24.94
C ALA A 48 28.16 -44.52 -23.61
N LYS A 49 28.98 -43.71 -22.92
CA LYS A 49 29.60 -44.09 -21.64
C LYS A 49 29.17 -43.26 -20.43
N HIS A 50 28.32 -42.26 -20.60
CA HIS A 50 27.65 -41.69 -19.44
C HIS A 50 26.57 -42.68 -19.00
N ASN A 51 26.84 -43.40 -17.91
CA ASN A 51 25.85 -44.28 -17.32
C ASN A 51 24.63 -43.43 -16.96
N GLU A 52 23.44 -44.00 -17.06
CA GLU A 52 22.20 -43.30 -16.68
C GLU A 52 22.27 -42.79 -15.22
N ASP A 53 23.08 -43.46 -14.38
CA ASP A 53 23.47 -43.06 -13.03
C ASP A 53 24.23 -41.72 -12.97
N ASP A 54 25.13 -41.42 -13.93
CA ASP A 54 25.84 -40.14 -14.00
C ASP A 54 24.87 -38.99 -14.32
N TYR A 55 23.87 -39.26 -15.16
CA TYR A 55 22.83 -38.30 -15.50
C TYR A 55 21.89 -38.04 -14.32
N VAL A 56 21.56 -39.08 -13.54
CA VAL A 56 20.80 -38.96 -12.31
C VAL A 56 21.59 -38.19 -11.25
N GLU A 57 22.87 -38.49 -11.05
CA GLU A 57 23.74 -37.83 -10.07
C GLU A 57 23.92 -36.34 -10.40
N ILE A 58 24.20 -35.99 -11.66
CA ILE A 58 24.32 -34.59 -12.11
C ILE A 58 22.99 -33.84 -11.96
N LYS A 59 21.87 -34.50 -12.28
CA LYS A 59 20.53 -33.91 -12.15
C LYS A 59 20.15 -33.70 -10.69
N GLU A 60 20.47 -34.66 -9.81
CA GLU A 60 20.26 -34.55 -8.37
C GLU A 60 21.14 -33.46 -7.74
N GLN A 61 22.38 -33.34 -8.21
CA GLN A 61 23.35 -32.32 -7.80
C GLN A 61 22.99 -30.91 -8.29
N ALA A 62 22.29 -30.76 -9.43
CA ALA A 62 21.78 -29.48 -9.93
C ALA A 62 20.42 -29.10 -9.30
N LEU A 63 19.58 -30.09 -8.96
CA LEU A 63 18.28 -29.87 -8.33
C LEU A 63 18.40 -29.48 -6.85
N GLN A 64 19.40 -29.99 -6.12
CA GLN A 64 19.61 -29.64 -4.72
C GLN A 64 19.81 -28.13 -4.49
N PRO A 65 20.79 -27.45 -5.12
CA PRO A 65 21.02 -26.01 -4.96
C PRO A 65 19.83 -25.15 -5.35
N CYS A 66 19.09 -25.55 -6.39
CA CYS A 66 17.85 -24.89 -6.81
C CYS A 66 16.77 -24.99 -5.73
N SER A 67 16.55 -26.17 -5.14
CA SER A 67 15.57 -26.36 -4.07
C SER A 67 15.93 -25.54 -2.81
N TRP A 68 17.22 -25.47 -2.47
CA TRP A 68 17.72 -24.65 -1.36
C TRP A 68 17.49 -23.16 -1.58
N ARG A 69 17.73 -22.66 -2.81
CA ARG A 69 17.43 -21.26 -3.20
C ARG A 69 15.94 -20.95 -3.06
N THR A 70 15.05 -21.79 -3.58
CA THR A 70 13.60 -21.59 -3.48
C THR A 70 13.11 -21.61 -2.04
N LEU A 71 13.64 -22.52 -1.21
CA LEU A 71 13.31 -22.60 0.21
C LEU A 71 13.74 -21.33 0.96
N GLN A 72 14.94 -20.80 0.66
CA GLN A 72 15.44 -19.58 1.26
C GLN A 72 14.57 -18.37 0.91
N GLU A 73 14.14 -18.24 -0.36
CA GLU A 73 13.23 -17.19 -0.78
C GLU A 73 11.87 -17.28 -0.09
N TYR A 74 11.31 -18.49 0.02
CA TYR A 74 10.07 -18.72 0.73
C TYR A 74 10.19 -18.33 2.21
N GLN A 75 11.26 -18.74 2.89
CA GLN A 75 11.52 -18.35 4.28
C GLN A 75 11.64 -16.82 4.44
N LYS A 76 12.27 -16.13 3.49
CA LYS A 76 12.37 -14.67 3.49
C LYS A 76 11.00 -14.01 3.32
N ARG A 77 10.15 -14.52 2.41
CA ARG A 77 8.76 -14.05 2.22
C ARG A 77 7.92 -14.27 3.48
N MET A 78 8.05 -15.41 4.13
CA MET A 78 7.35 -15.72 5.39
C MET A 78 7.71 -14.73 6.51
N LYS A 79 9.01 -14.44 6.69
CA LYS A 79 9.46 -13.43 7.67
C LYS A 79 8.93 -12.03 7.35
N LYS A 80 8.86 -11.66 6.07
CA LYS A 80 8.33 -10.36 5.64
C LYS A 80 6.83 -10.25 5.91
N LEU A 81 6.06 -11.29 5.64
CA LEU A 81 4.62 -11.34 5.93
C LEU A 81 4.35 -11.26 7.43
N ASP A 82 5.10 -12.01 8.25
CA ASP A 82 4.98 -11.96 9.72
C ASP A 82 5.30 -10.56 10.26
N GLN A 83 6.34 -9.91 9.73
CA GLN A 83 6.69 -8.54 10.08
C GLN A 83 5.55 -7.56 9.72
N GLN A 84 5.01 -7.65 8.50
CA GLN A 84 3.90 -6.79 8.06
C GLN A 84 2.64 -7.00 8.90
N TYR A 85 2.33 -8.24 9.27
CA TYR A 85 1.19 -8.55 10.12
C TYR A 85 1.34 -7.93 11.52
N LYS A 86 2.50 -8.10 12.15
CA LYS A 86 2.80 -7.49 13.47
C LYS A 86 2.75 -5.98 13.43
N GLU A 87 3.24 -5.38 12.35
CA GLU A 87 3.19 -3.93 12.16
C GLU A 87 1.75 -3.44 11.97
N ARG A 88 0.94 -4.17 11.21
CA ARG A 88 -0.47 -3.85 11.03
C ARG A 88 -1.25 -3.91 12.35
N LEU A 89 -0.97 -4.89 13.21
CA LEU A 89 -1.56 -4.97 14.54
C LEU A 89 -1.17 -3.77 15.40
N ARG A 90 0.14 -3.44 15.46
CA ARG A 90 0.61 -2.28 16.22
C ARG A 90 0.01 -0.96 15.73
N ASN A 91 -0.10 -0.80 14.41
CA ASN A 91 -0.72 0.39 13.81
C ASN A 91 -2.22 0.47 14.13
N ALA A 92 -2.93 -0.66 14.10
CA ALA A 92 -4.33 -0.71 14.46
C ALA A 92 -4.55 -0.34 15.94
N ASP A 93 -3.72 -0.86 16.85
CA ASP A 93 -3.77 -0.53 18.27
C ASP A 93 -3.48 0.96 18.52
N LEU A 94 -2.47 1.50 17.84
CA LEU A 94 -2.12 2.93 17.93
C LEU A 94 -3.26 3.81 17.40
N PHE A 95 -3.85 3.44 16.26
CA PHE A 95 -4.97 4.18 15.68
C PHE A 95 -6.18 4.18 16.61
N LEU A 96 -6.52 3.03 17.19
CA LEU A 96 -7.61 2.92 18.17
C LEU A 96 -7.38 3.83 19.39
N GLN A 97 -6.16 3.89 19.92
CA GLN A 97 -5.82 4.78 21.03
C GLN A 97 -6.00 6.24 20.65
N LEU A 98 -5.44 6.66 19.51
CA LEU A 98 -5.52 8.05 19.05
C LEU A 98 -6.97 8.50 18.78
N GLU A 99 -7.77 7.65 18.16
CA GLU A 99 -9.20 7.91 17.95
C GLU A 99 -9.96 8.03 19.28
N THR A 100 -9.69 7.12 20.22
CA THR A 100 -10.32 7.16 21.55
C THR A 100 -10.01 8.47 22.26
N GLU A 101 -8.73 8.85 22.32
CA GLU A 101 -8.33 10.12 22.92
C GLU A 101 -8.94 11.33 22.19
N GLN A 102 -9.06 11.27 20.87
CA GLN A 102 -9.64 12.36 20.09
C GLN A 102 -11.13 12.54 20.43
N VAL A 103 -11.87 11.44 20.54
CA VAL A 103 -13.28 11.45 20.97
C VAL A 103 -13.41 12.01 22.39
N GLU A 104 -12.54 11.60 23.32
CA GLU A 104 -12.55 12.11 24.70
C GLU A 104 -12.25 13.62 24.76
N ARG A 105 -11.25 14.09 24.00
CA ARG A 105 -10.93 15.52 23.87
C ARG A 105 -12.12 16.31 23.33
N ASN A 106 -12.78 15.79 22.30
CA ASN A 106 -13.96 16.42 21.71
C ASN A 106 -15.12 16.50 22.71
N HIS A 107 -15.40 15.42 23.43
CA HIS A 107 -16.42 15.39 24.47
C HIS A 107 -16.19 16.45 25.56
N ILE A 108 -14.94 16.59 26.02
CA ILE A 108 -14.59 17.61 27.02
C ILE A 108 -14.78 19.02 26.45
N LYS A 109 -14.35 19.25 25.21
CA LYS A 109 -14.52 20.55 24.54
C LYS A 109 -16.00 20.91 24.40
N GLU A 110 -16.83 19.97 23.96
CA GLU A 110 -18.26 20.18 23.76
C GLU A 110 -18.98 20.45 25.08
N LYS A 111 -18.67 19.69 26.13
CA LYS A 111 -19.20 19.97 27.49
C LYS A 111 -18.85 21.38 27.97
N LYS A 112 -17.60 21.81 27.77
CA LYS A 112 -17.16 23.17 28.15
C LYS A 112 -17.87 24.24 27.32
N ALA A 113 -18.04 24.01 26.02
CA ALA A 113 -18.77 24.91 25.14
C ALA A 113 -20.24 25.04 25.56
N ALA A 114 -20.91 23.93 25.86
CA ALA A 114 -22.30 23.92 26.31
C ALA A 114 -22.50 24.66 27.65
N VAL A 115 -21.58 24.48 28.61
CA VAL A 115 -21.61 25.23 29.88
C VAL A 115 -21.43 26.73 29.64
N LYS A 116 -20.43 27.10 28.83
CA LYS A 116 -20.18 28.51 28.49
C LYS A 116 -21.39 29.13 27.79
N GLU A 117 -21.97 28.45 26.81
CA GLU A 117 -23.14 28.94 26.08
C GLU A 117 -24.35 29.11 27.00
N PHE A 118 -24.55 28.19 27.96
CA PHE A 118 -25.61 28.33 28.95
C PHE A 118 -25.41 29.57 29.84
N ASP A 119 -24.19 29.79 30.34
CA ASP A 119 -23.87 30.94 31.17
C ASP A 119 -24.00 32.26 30.38
N ASP A 120 -23.54 32.30 29.14
CA ASP A 120 -23.66 33.45 28.25
C ASP A 120 -25.16 33.79 28.02
N LYS A 121 -26.00 32.81 27.69
CA LYS A 121 -27.45 33.00 27.52
C LYS A 121 -28.15 33.45 28.79
N LYS A 122 -27.72 32.96 29.94
CA LYS A 122 -28.27 33.37 31.24
C LYS A 122 -27.98 34.84 31.54
N VAL A 123 -26.79 35.34 31.17
CA VAL A 123 -26.44 36.76 31.28
C VAL A 123 -27.28 37.58 30.30
N GLU A 124 -27.31 37.18 29.03
CA GLU A 124 -28.09 37.85 27.98
C GLU A 124 -29.57 38.01 28.37
N LEU A 125 -30.21 36.94 28.88
CA LEU A 125 -31.60 37.00 29.32
C LEU A 125 -31.85 38.00 30.45
N LYS A 126 -30.90 38.11 31.39
CA LYS A 126 -31.00 39.08 32.48
C LYS A 126 -30.85 40.50 31.97
N GLU A 127 -29.91 40.73 31.07
CA GLU A 127 -29.69 42.05 30.46
C GLU A 127 -30.89 42.48 29.63
N ASN A 128 -31.47 41.57 28.85
CA ASN A 128 -32.69 41.82 28.08
C ASN A 128 -33.88 42.19 29.00
N LEU A 129 -34.09 41.44 30.08
CA LEU A 129 -35.16 41.76 31.04
C LEU A 129 -34.96 43.14 31.68
N ILE A 130 -33.73 43.47 32.05
CA ILE A 130 -33.38 44.78 32.62
C ILE A 130 -33.67 45.87 31.57
N ALA A 131 -33.22 45.68 30.33
CA ALA A 131 -33.47 46.61 29.23
C ALA A 131 -34.96 46.84 28.98
N ASP A 132 -35.77 45.78 28.97
CA ASP A 132 -37.23 45.87 28.79
C ASP A 132 -37.89 46.70 29.91
N ILE A 133 -37.49 46.47 31.16
CA ILE A 133 -37.99 47.25 32.31
C ILE A 133 -37.60 48.72 32.18
N TRP A 134 -36.35 49.03 31.80
CA TRP A 134 -35.92 50.40 31.57
C TRP A 134 -36.73 51.08 30.47
N VAL A 135 -36.95 50.39 29.35
CA VAL A 135 -37.78 50.90 28.24
C VAL A 135 -39.20 51.19 28.73
N GLN A 136 -39.82 50.28 29.48
CA GLN A 136 -41.16 50.49 30.01
C GLN A 136 -41.24 51.68 30.98
N ILE A 137 -40.23 51.85 31.85
CA ILE A 137 -40.14 53.01 32.74
C ILE A 137 -40.01 54.30 31.93
N MET A 138 -39.16 54.33 30.89
CA MET A 138 -38.97 55.50 30.03
C MET A 138 -40.24 55.89 29.26
N ILE A 139 -41.13 54.94 28.96
CA ILE A 139 -42.43 55.22 28.32
C ILE A 139 -43.44 55.82 29.31
N LEU A 140 -43.32 55.48 30.61
CA LEU A 140 -44.25 55.89 31.66
C LEU A 140 -43.87 57.21 32.36
N LEU A 141 -42.64 57.72 32.15
CA LEU A 141 -42.14 59.01 32.65
C LEU A 141 -42.27 60.10 31.58
#